data_AF-A0A1D9G8E4-F1
#
_entry.id   AF-A0A1D9G8E4-F1
#
_cell.length_a   1.000
_cell.length_b   1.000
_cell.length_c   1.000
_cell.angle_alpha   90.00
_cell.angle_beta   90.00
_cell.angle_gamma   90.00
#
_symmetry.space_group_name_H-M   'P 1'
#
loop_
_entity.id
_entity.type
_entity.pdbx_description
1 polymer ?
#
loop_
_entity_poly.entity_id
_entity_poly.type
_entity_poly.pdbx_seq_one_letter_code
_entity_poly.pdbx_strand_id
1 'polypeptide(L)' 'MIKIASKLEGDFLMSYDNTEETRDLASRYEFAIQPIAMKNTHHAKKTELLISQNLDWFLG' A
#
# COMPACT_ATOMS: atom_id res chain seq x y z
N MET A 1 7.08 7.54 -7.94
CA MET A 1 7.47 6.28 -7.28
C MET A 1 6.62 5.10 -7.73
N ILE A 2 5.28 5.18 -7.67
CA ILE A 2 4.36 4.09 -8.10
C ILE A 2 4.56 3.63 -9.57
N LYS A 3 4.89 4.54 -10.50
CA LYS A 3 5.25 4.19 -11.90
C LYS A 3 6.55 3.37 -12.02
N ILE A 4 7.45 3.43 -11.03
CA ILE A 4 8.67 2.62 -11.02
C ILE A 4 8.32 1.25 -10.43
N ALA A 5 7.49 1.22 -9.38
CA ALA A 5 6.95 -0.02 -8.79
C ALA A 5 6.24 -0.89 -9.83
N SER A 6 5.50 -0.29 -10.77
CA SER A 6 4.84 -1.01 -11.87
C SER A 6 5.78 -1.69 -12.86
N LYS A 7 7.09 -1.43 -12.78
CA LYS A 7 8.11 -2.05 -13.65
C LYS A 7 8.91 -3.14 -12.95
N LEU A 8 8.66 -3.40 -11.67
CA LEU A 8 9.28 -4.53 -10.98
C LEU A 8 8.53 -5.82 -11.33
N GLU A 9 9.25 -6.79 -11.89
CA GLU A 9 8.73 -8.14 -12.21
C GLU A 9 8.82 -9.09 -11.01
N GLY A 10 8.56 -8.59 -9.79
CA GLY A 10 8.61 -9.39 -8.58
C GLY A 10 7.70 -8.85 -7.49
N ASP A 11 7.45 -9.68 -6.47
CA ASP A 11 6.62 -9.30 -5.32
C ASP A 11 7.27 -8.12 -4.59
N PHE A 12 6.58 -6.98 -4.60
CA PHE A 12 6.97 -5.80 -3.84
C PHE A 12 5.88 -5.47 -2.84
N LEU A 13 6.27 -4.96 -1.68
CA LEU A 13 5.35 -4.40 -0.70
C LEU A 13 5.82 -2.99 -0.38
N MET A 14 4.90 -2.04 -0.42
CA MET A 14 5.16 -0.67 0.01
C MET A 14 4.09 -0.26 1.01
N SER A 15 4.48 0.37 2.12
CA SER A 15 3.55 1.05 3.01
C SER A 15 3.51 2.54 2.68
N TYR A 16 2.31 3.08 2.58
CA TYR A 16 2.05 4.50 2.40
C TYR A 16 1.04 4.99 3.42
N ASP A 17 0.88 6.30 3.56
CA ASP A 17 -0.23 6.85 4.34
C ASP A 17 -1.56 6.49 3.69
N ASN A 18 -2.55 6.07 4.49
CA ASN A 18 -3.89 5.79 3.99
C ASN A 18 -4.67 7.08 3.70
N THR A 19 -4.28 7.77 2.62
CA THR A 19 -4.95 8.95 2.08
C THR A 19 -5.78 8.58 0.85
N GLU A 20 -6.82 9.36 0.57
CA GLU A 20 -7.67 9.17 -0.61
C GLU A 20 -6.87 9.24 -1.91
N GLU A 21 -5.94 10.20 -2.03
CA GLU A 21 -5.04 10.34 -3.18
C GLU A 21 -4.18 9.09 -3.43
N THR A 22 -3.67 8.46 -2.36
CA THR A 22 -2.86 7.25 -2.47
C THR A 22 -3.70 6.06 -2.95
N ARG A 23 -4.95 5.96 -2.50
CA ARG A 23 -5.89 4.91 -2.92
C ARG A 23 -6.28 5.06 -4.38
N ASP A 24 -6.60 6.28 -4.81
CA ASP A 24 -6.90 6.60 -6.20
C ASP A 24 -5.73 6.28 -7.11
N LEU A 25 -4.51 6.62 -6.67
CA LEU A 25 -3.31 6.35 -7.44
C LEU A 25 -3.04 4.85 -7.55
N ALA A 26 -3.17 4.08 -6.47
CA ALA A 26 -3.02 2.63 -6.50
C ALA A 26 -4.05 1.96 -7.42
N SER A 27 -5.31 2.41 -7.35
CA SER A 27 -6.39 1.91 -8.20
C SER A 27 -6.13 2.14 -9.69
N ARG A 28 -5.48 3.25 -10.06
CA ARG A 28 -5.12 3.56 -11.46
C ARG A 28 -4.08 2.60 -12.04
N TYR A 29 -3.27 1.96 -11.21
CA TYR A 29 -2.25 0.99 -11.61
C TYR A 29 -2.65 -0.46 -11.30
N GLU A 30 -3.92 -0.70 -10.95
CA GLU A 30 -4.46 -2.04 -10.65
C GLU A 30 -3.71 -2.76 -9.51
N PHE A 31 -3.15 -1.99 -8.57
CA PHE A 31 -2.45 -2.55 -7.41
C PHE A 31 -3.41 -2.98 -6.31
N ALA A 32 -3.09 -4.11 -5.68
CA ALA A 32 -3.75 -4.58 -4.48
C ALA A 32 -3.38 -3.66 -3.31
N ILE A 33 -4.39 -3.23 -2.55
CA ILE A 33 -4.21 -2.37 -1.39
C ILE A 33 -4.83 -2.97 -0.13
N GLN A 34 -4.13 -2.85 1.01
CA GLN A 34 -4.64 -3.31 2.30
C GLN A 34 -4.35 -2.28 3.41
N PRO A 35 -5.37 -1.67 4.03
CA PRO A 35 -5.16 -0.77 5.15
C PRO A 35 -4.81 -1.56 6.41
N ILE A 36 -3.72 -1.17 7.09
CA ILE A 36 -3.26 -1.75 8.35
C ILE A 36 -3.22 -0.69 9.44
N ALA A 37 -3.72 -1.04 10.62
CA ALA A 37 -3.66 -0.16 11.78
C ALA A 37 -2.22 -0.14 12.33
N MET A 38 -1.57 1.02 12.30
CA MET A 38 -0.21 1.17 12.80
C MET A 38 -0.24 1.81 14.19
N LYS A 39 0.54 1.26 15.12
CA LYS A 39 0.77 1.85 16.45
C LYS A 39 1.98 2.78 16.36
N ASN A 40 1.71 4.06 16.16
CA ASN A 40 2.75 5.07 16.06
C ASN A 40 3.01 5.64 17.47
N THR A 41 4.28 5.85 17.83
CA THR A 41 4.70 6.43 19.12
C THR A 41 4.23 7.88 19.33
N HIS A 42 3.63 8.50 18.31
CA HIS A 42 3.21 9.89 18.29
C HIS A 42 1.71 10.13 18.59
N HIS A 43 1.04 9.20 19.29
CA HIS A 43 -0.36 9.30 19.76
C HIS A 43 -1.45 9.59 18.69
N ALA A 44 -1.10 9.68 17.40
CA ALA A 44 -2.03 9.73 16.30
C ALA A 44 -2.35 8.30 15.84
N LYS A 45 -3.63 7.92 15.84
CA LYS A 45 -4.12 6.69 15.20
C LYS A 45 -3.92 6.84 13.69
N LYS A 46 -2.76 6.42 13.17
CA LYS A 46 -2.49 6.43 11.73
C LYS A 46 -2.76 5.05 11.18
N THR A 47 -3.43 5.01 10.03
CA THR A 47 -3.60 3.79 9.25
C THR A 47 -2.60 3.88 8.11
N GLU A 48 -1.76 2.87 7.96
CA GLU A 48 -0.93 2.72 6.76
C GLU A 48 -1.72 1.93 5.72
N LEU A 49 -1.41 2.18 4.45
CA LEU A 49 -1.95 1.47 3.31
C LEU A 49 -0.80 0.68 2.69
N LEU A 50 -0.90 -0.64 2.76
CA LEU A 50 -0.04 -1.53 2.01
C LEU A 50 -0.45 -1.50 0.55
N ILE A 51 0.52 -1.46 -0.36
CA ILE A 51 0.33 -1.50 -1.81
C ILE A 51 1.28 -2.54 -2.40
N SER A 52 0.76 -3.44 -3.21
CA SER A 52 1.51 -4.49 -3.91
C SER A 52 0.87 -4.84 -5.25
N GLN A 53 1.60 -5.55 -6.12
CA GLN A 53 1.00 -6.23 -7.27
C GLN A 53 0.04 -7.34 -6.84
N ASN A 54 0.41 -8.12 -5.82
CA ASN A 54 -0.44 -9.18 -5.27
C ASN A 54 -0.27 -9.25 -3.75
N LEU A 55 -1.39 -9.32 -3.01
CA LEU A 55 -1.42 -9.48 -1.56
C LEU A 55 -1.89 -10.88 -1.11
N ASP A 56 -2.06 -11.84 -2.02
CA ASP A 56 -2.48 -13.21 -1.69
C ASP A 56 -1.57 -13.86 -0.65
N TRP A 57 -0.26 -13.62 -0.73
CA TRP A 57 0.72 -14.12 0.24
C TRP A 57 0.58 -13.50 1.64
N PHE A 58 -0.03 -12.31 1.73
CA PHE A 58 -0.24 -11.56 2.97
C PHE A 58 -1.63 -11.82 3.59
N LEU A 59 -2.63 -12.09 2.75
CA LEU A 59 -4.04 -12.28 3.16
C LEU A 59 -4.42 -13.74 3.42
N GLY A 60 -3.48 -14.67 3.22
CA GLY A 60 -3.53 -16.13 3.44
C GLY A 60 -4.73 -16.68 4.21
#